data_AF-A0A7C5SWK5-F1
#
_entry.id   AF-A0A7C5SWK5-F1
#
_cell.length_a   1.000
_cell.length_b   1.000
_cell.length_c   1.000
_cell.angle_alpha   90.00
_cell.angle_beta   90.00
_cell.angle_gamma   90.00
#
_symmetry.space_group_name_H-M   'P 1'
#
loop_
_entity.id
_entity.type
_entity.pdbx_description
1 polymer ?
#
loop_
_entity_poly.entity_id
_entity_poly.type
_entity_poly.pdbx_seq_one_letter_code
_entity_poly.pdbx_strand_id
1 'polypeptide(L)'
;MSIAKAASFTQQEVDLTETPLFFPAGFEKIFLAIYFITLPYIAGLLFLFFYVAEGKAELFLSLNDESSFILTWAIGYEIIAALLLLYIVKMAVSFSVENSKKGKNTHFKRP
;
A
#
# COMPACT_ATOMS: atom_id res chain seq x y z
N MET A 1 31.82 -9.31 -24.68
CA MET A 1 31.42 -9.89 -23.38
C MET A 1 30.40 -8.95 -22.76
N SER A 2 29.11 -9.25 -22.90
CA SER A 2 28.02 -8.39 -22.40
C SER A 2 27.81 -8.69 -20.91
N ILE A 3 28.12 -7.74 -20.04
CA ILE A 3 27.75 -7.82 -18.62
C ILE A 3 26.27 -7.43 -18.56
N ALA A 4 25.40 -8.41 -18.33
CA ALA A 4 23.99 -8.14 -18.06
C ALA A 4 23.93 -7.24 -16.81
N LYS A 5 23.63 -5.96 -17.02
CA LYS A 5 23.41 -4.98 -15.96
C LYS A 5 22.18 -5.44 -15.18
N ALA A 6 22.37 -5.82 -13.91
CA ALA A 6 21.26 -6.15 -13.04
C ALA A 6 20.32 -4.94 -12.98
N ALA A 7 19.05 -5.12 -13.37
CA ALA A 7 18.04 -4.08 -13.28
C ALA A 7 17.96 -3.59 -11.83
N SER A 8 18.21 -2.31 -11.59
CA SER A 8 18.12 -1.71 -10.26
C SER A 8 16.66 -1.75 -9.81
N PHE A 9 16.41 -2.20 -8.58
CA PHE A 9 15.06 -2.24 -7.98
C PHE A 9 14.35 -0.87 -8.03
N THR A 10 15.12 0.22 -8.07
CA THR A 10 14.62 1.60 -8.16
C THR A 10 14.27 2.08 -9.58
N GLN A 11 14.53 1.29 -10.63
CA GLN A 11 14.29 1.65 -12.04
C GLN A 11 13.05 0.96 -12.63
N GLN A 12 12.14 0.46 -11.80
CA GLN A 12 10.92 -0.14 -12.29
C GLN A 12 10.00 0.94 -12.88
N GLU A 13 9.67 0.81 -14.16
CA GLU A 13 8.64 1.64 -14.79
C GLU A 13 7.30 1.34 -14.10
N VAL A 14 6.61 2.41 -13.70
CA VAL A 14 5.31 2.33 -13.05
C VAL A 14 4.24 2.51 -14.13
N ASP A 15 3.61 1.41 -14.53
CA ASP A 15 2.43 1.45 -15.38
C ASP A 15 1.17 1.55 -14.51
N LEU A 16 0.42 2.65 -14.65
CA LEU A 16 -0.81 2.88 -13.89
C LEU A 16 -1.96 1.97 -14.35
N THR A 17 -1.87 1.37 -15.55
CA THR A 17 -2.86 0.43 -16.06
C THR A 17 -2.77 -0.95 -15.40
N GLU A 18 -1.61 -1.30 -14.83
CA GLU A 18 -1.41 -2.53 -14.06
C GLU A 18 -1.91 -2.42 -12.61
N THR A 19 -2.35 -1.23 -12.20
CA THR A 19 -2.90 -1.03 -10.85
C THR A 19 -4.37 -1.48 -10.78
N PRO A 20 -4.83 -1.96 -9.62
CA PRO A 20 -6.25 -2.33 -9.44
C PRO A 20 -7.20 -1.12 -9.41
N LEU A 21 -6.68 0.11 -9.53
CA LEU A 21 -7.44 1.34 -9.51
C LEU A 21 -7.84 1.76 -10.92
N PHE A 22 -9.03 2.34 -11.05
CA PHE A 22 -9.51 2.84 -12.33
C PHE A 22 -8.81 4.16 -12.69
N PHE A 23 -8.05 4.15 -13.79
CA PHE A 23 -7.40 5.34 -14.35
C PHE A 23 -7.88 5.55 -15.78
N PRO A 24 -8.86 6.45 -16.01
CA PRO A 24 -9.32 6.75 -17.37
C PRO A 24 -8.23 7.47 -18.15
N ALA A 25 -8.09 7.09 -19.43
CA ALA A 25 -7.06 7.63 -20.32
C ALA A 25 -7.15 9.16 -20.45
N GLY A 26 -6.04 9.86 -20.23
CA GLY A 26 -5.94 11.31 -20.27
C GLY A 26 -6.39 12.03 -18.98
N PHE A 27 -6.87 11.30 -17.98
CA PHE A 27 -7.33 11.83 -16.69
C PHE A 27 -6.58 11.23 -15.49
N GLU A 28 -5.48 10.53 -15.74
CA GLU A 28 -4.75 9.73 -14.74
C GLU A 28 -4.33 10.60 -13.54
N LYS A 29 -3.82 11.81 -13.80
CA LYS A 29 -3.39 12.75 -12.76
C LYS A 29 -4.54 13.25 -11.89
N ILE A 30 -5.70 13.50 -12.49
CA ILE A 30 -6.88 13.99 -11.77
C ILE A 30 -7.42 12.90 -10.86
N PHE A 31 -7.54 11.67 -11.39
CA PHE A 31 -7.95 10.52 -10.60
C PHE A 31 -6.95 10.21 -9.48
N LEU A 32 -5.65 10.35 -9.74
CA LEU A 32 -4.62 10.19 -8.71
C LEU A 32 -4.80 11.22 -7.57
N ALA A 33 -5.08 12.48 -7.89
CA ALA A 33 -5.37 13.49 -6.87
C ALA A 33 -6.66 13.18 -6.08
N ILE A 34 -7.71 12.72 -6.77
CA ILE A 34 -8.95 12.28 -6.13
C ILE A 34 -8.67 11.13 -5.16
N TYR A 35 -7.95 10.09 -5.60
CA TYR A 35 -7.61 8.95 -4.75
C TYR A 35 -6.73 9.35 -3.57
N PHE A 36 -5.79 10.28 -3.77
CA PHE A 36 -4.94 10.78 -2.70
C PHE A 36 -5.73 11.44 -1.57
N ILE A 37 -6.85 12.11 -1.88
CA ILE A 37 -7.69 12.75 -0.87
C ILE A 37 -8.72 11.76 -0.31
N THR A 38 -9.38 11.01 -1.17
CA THR A 38 -10.55 10.19 -0.82
C THR A 38 -10.18 8.88 -0.12
N LEU A 39 -9.13 8.18 -0.55
CA LEU A 39 -8.76 6.90 0.05
C LEU A 39 -8.41 7.01 1.54
N PRO A 40 -7.55 7.96 1.98
CA PRO A 40 -7.27 8.14 3.40
C PRO A 40 -8.53 8.54 4.16
N TYR A 41 -9.34 9.45 3.63
CA TYR A 41 -10.56 9.87 4.30
C TYR A 41 -11.53 8.70 4.55
N ILE A 42 -11.76 7.85 3.54
CA ILE A 42 -12.60 6.67 3.66
C ILE A 42 -11.99 5.68 4.66
N ALA A 43 -10.68 5.42 4.60
CA ALA A 43 -10.00 4.53 5.55
C ALA A 43 -10.13 5.03 7.00
N GLY A 44 -9.96 6.34 7.21
CA GLY A 44 -10.13 6.98 8.51
C GLY A 44 -11.56 6.86 9.04
N LEU A 45 -12.56 7.14 8.20
CA LEU A 45 -13.98 6.97 8.57
C LEU A 45 -14.30 5.52 8.95
N LEU A 46 -13.86 4.55 8.14
CA LEU A 46 -14.07 3.13 8.42
C LEU A 46 -13.42 2.73 9.74
N PHE A 47 -12.22 3.22 10.03
CA PHE A 47 -11.54 2.96 11.29
C PHE A 47 -12.25 3.59 12.48
N LEU A 48 -12.64 4.86 12.38
CA LEU A 48 -13.42 5.52 13.42
C LEU A 48 -14.74 4.78 13.67
N PHE A 49 -15.43 4.36 12.62
CA PHE A 49 -16.71 3.66 12.74
C PHE A 49 -16.54 2.25 13.35
N PHE A 50 -15.69 1.41 12.78
CA PHE A 50 -15.58 0.00 13.20
C PHE A 50 -14.74 -0.19 14.45
N TYR A 51 -13.66 0.56 14.61
CA TYR A 51 -12.69 0.33 15.69
C TYR A 51 -12.92 1.24 16.89
N VAL A 52 -13.16 2.54 16.67
CA VAL A 52 -13.34 3.51 17.77
C VAL A 52 -14.78 3.50 18.28
N ALA A 53 -15.75 3.57 17.38
CA ALA A 53 -17.17 3.58 17.73
C ALA A 53 -17.78 2.17 17.88
N GLU A 54 -17.01 1.10 17.66
CA GLU A 54 -17.47 -0.29 17.73
C GLU A 54 -18.72 -0.58 16.88
N GLY A 55 -18.89 0.14 15.76
CA GLY A 55 -20.07 0.04 14.89
C GLY A 55 -21.35 0.70 15.42
N LYS A 56 -21.29 1.41 16.55
CA LYS A 56 -22.43 2.14 17.12
C LYS A 56 -22.57 3.49 16.42
N ALA A 57 -23.62 3.64 15.60
CA ALA A 57 -23.85 4.84 14.79
C ALA A 57 -23.97 6.12 15.63
N GLU A 58 -24.63 6.06 16.80
CA GLU A 58 -24.79 7.21 17.69
C GLU A 58 -23.44 7.72 18.23
N LEU A 59 -22.57 6.79 18.66
CA LEU A 59 -21.23 7.11 19.14
C LEU A 59 -20.36 7.66 18.01
N PHE A 60 -20.46 7.06 16.82
CA PHE A 60 -19.74 7.53 15.64
C PHE A 60 -20.14 8.95 15.25
N LEU A 61 -21.43 9.28 15.22
CA LEU A 61 -21.90 10.63 14.87
C LEU A 61 -21.41 11.65 15.91
N SER A 62 -21.50 11.33 17.20
CA SER A 62 -20.97 12.19 18.26
C SER A 62 -19.47 12.45 18.11
N LEU A 63 -18.69 11.42 17.79
CA LEU A 63 -17.24 11.54 17.55
C LEU A 63 -16.95 12.30 16.27
N ASN A 64 -17.74 12.08 15.22
CA ASN A 64 -17.53 12.70 13.92
C ASN A 64 -17.84 14.20 13.94
N ASP A 65 -18.86 14.62 14.71
CA ASP A 65 -19.21 16.03 14.91
C ASP A 65 -18.09 16.79 15.65
N GLU A 66 -17.38 16.12 16.57
CA GLU A 66 -16.23 16.70 17.26
C GLU A 66 -14.92 16.59 16.45
N SER A 67 -14.79 15.56 15.61
CA SER A 67 -13.59 15.35 14.81
C SER A 67 -13.56 16.30 13.61
N SER A 68 -12.45 17.04 13.46
CA SER A 68 -12.21 17.79 12.23
C SER A 68 -12.00 16.83 11.07
N PHE A 69 -12.50 17.17 9.87
CA PHE A 69 -12.20 16.48 8.60
C PHE A 69 -10.70 16.15 8.45
N ILE A 70 -9.84 17.09 8.83
CA ILE A 70 -8.37 16.95 8.76
C ILE A 70 -7.87 15.83 9.67
N LEU A 71 -8.47 15.67 10.86
CA LEU A 71 -8.08 14.64 11.82
C LEU A 71 -8.45 13.25 11.32
N THR A 72 -9.68 13.08 10.82
CA THR A 72 -10.13 11.82 10.21
C THR A 72 -9.28 11.46 8.99
N TRP A 73 -8.94 12.45 8.16
CA TRP A 73 -8.08 12.27 7.00
C TRP A 73 -6.64 11.86 7.39
N ALA A 74 -6.06 12.49 8.42
CA ALA A 74 -4.73 12.15 8.92
C ALA A 74 -4.67 10.73 9.50
N ILE A 75 -5.66 10.33 10.31
CA ILE A 75 -5.79 8.95 10.81
C ILE A 75 -5.82 7.94 9.65
N GLY A 76 -6.55 8.29 8.58
CA GLY A 76 -6.58 7.52 7.35
C GLY A 76 -5.20 7.24 6.75
N TYR A 77 -4.34 8.25 6.69
CA TYR A 77 -2.97 8.07 6.19
C TYR A 77 -2.14 7.16 7.08
N GLU A 78 -2.25 7.30 8.40
CA GLU A 78 -1.50 6.46 9.34
C GLU A 78 -1.83 4.98 9.13
N ILE A 79 -3.12 4.66 8.94
CA ILE A 79 -3.59 3.29 8.70
C ILE A 79 -3.04 2.77 7.37
N ILE A 80 -3.19 3.54 6.29
CA ILE A 80 -2.69 3.15 4.97
C ILE A 80 -1.16 2.98 5.00
N ALA A 81 -0.44 3.90 5.63
CA ALA A 81 1.02 3.84 5.76
C ALA A 81 1.46 2.61 6.56
N ALA A 82 0.80 2.31 7.68
CA ALA A 82 1.10 1.11 8.47
C ALA A 82 0.90 -0.17 7.64
N LEU A 83 -0.20 -0.27 6.90
CA LEU A 83 -0.46 -1.40 6.00
C LEU A 83 0.60 -1.51 4.89
N LEU A 84 0.97 -0.39 4.28
CA LEU A 84 2.02 -0.34 3.25
C LEU A 84 3.38 -0.77 3.81
N LEU A 85 3.76 -0.31 5.00
CA LEU A 85 5.00 -0.71 5.66
C LEU A 85 5.01 -2.22 5.94
N LEU A 86 3.92 -2.75 6.50
CA LEU A 86 3.78 -4.20 6.71
C LEU A 86 3.86 -4.98 5.39
N TYR A 87 3.28 -4.46 4.31
CA TYR A 87 3.35 -5.07 2.98
C TYR A 87 4.79 -5.07 2.43
N ILE A 88 5.52 -3.96 2.56
CA ILE A 88 6.94 -3.85 2.17
C ILE A 88 7.79 -4.85 2.97
N VAL A 89 7.60 -4.93 4.29
CA VAL A 89 8.29 -5.91 5.14
C VAL A 89 7.98 -7.33 4.70
N LYS A 90 6.72 -7.66 4.42
CA LYS A 90 6.31 -8.98 3.90
C LYS A 90 7.01 -9.31 2.59
N MET A 91 7.10 -8.35 1.65
CA MET A 91 7.82 -8.53 0.39
C MET A 91 9.31 -8.78 0.61
N ALA A 92 9.95 -7.99 1.48
CA ALA A 92 11.36 -8.14 1.81
C ALA A 92 11.67 -9.51 2.45
N VAL A 93 10.84 -9.95 3.39
CA VAL A 93 10.97 -11.28 4.02
C VAL A 93 10.78 -12.38 3.00
N SER A 94 9.74 -12.30 2.17
CA SER A 94 9.45 -13.30 1.12
C SER A 94 10.62 -13.44 0.14
N PHE A 95 11.17 -12.32 -0.32
CA PHE A 95 12.33 -12.28 -1.20
C PHE A 95 13.56 -12.95 -0.56
N SER A 96 13.84 -12.65 0.71
CA SER A 96 14.98 -13.23 1.45
C SER A 96 14.84 -14.75 1.64
N VAL A 97 13.64 -15.22 1.99
CA VAL A 97 13.34 -16.65 2.16
C VAL A 97 13.49 -17.40 0.83
N GLU A 98 13.01 -16.83 -0.27
CA GLU A 98 13.09 -17.45 -1.59
C GLU A 98 14.53 -17.52 -2.11
N ASN A 99 15.31 -16.45 -1.92
CA ASN A 99 16.73 -16.43 -2.29
C ASN A 99 17.56 -17.44 -1.49
N SER A 100 17.24 -17.60 -0.19
CA SER A 100 17.89 -18.59 0.68
C SER A 100 17.60 -20.05 0.28
N LYS A 101 16.44 -20.34 -0.31
CA LYS A 101 16.09 -21.67 -0.83
C LYS A 101 16.81 -21.99 -2.14
N LYS A 102 17.04 -21.01 -3.00
CA LYS A 102 17.70 -21.17 -4.31
C LYS A 102 19.16 -21.62 -4.19
N GLY A 103 19.87 -21.19 -3.14
CA GLY A 103 21.25 -21.60 -2.86
C GLY A 103 21.43 -23.05 -2.42
N LYS A 104 20.35 -23.77 -2.06
CA LYS A 104 20.43 -25.16 -1.57
C LYS A 104 20.31 -26.22 -2.69
N ASN A 105 19.86 -25.84 -3.89
CA ASN A 105 19.58 -26.76 -5.01
C ASN A 105 20.66 -26.75 -6.11
N THR A 106 21.78 -26.05 -5.94
CA THR A 106 22.92 -26.24 -6.85
C THR A 106 23.63 -27.54 -6.50
N HIS A 107 23.10 -28.64 -7.04
CA HIS A 107 23.78 -29.93 -7.09
C HIS A 107 25.11 -29.73 -7.82
N PHE A 108 26.20 -29.61 -7.07
CA PHE A 108 27.57 -29.47 -7.55
C PHE A 108 27.92 -30.76 -8.33
N LYS A 109 27.71 -30.77 -9.65
CA LYS A 109 28.27 -31.81 -10.52
C LYS A 109 29.79 -31.59 -10.57
N ARG A 110 30.53 -32.41 -9.82
CA ARG A 110 31.99 -32.50 -9.99
C ARG A 110 32.27 -33.24 -11.31
N PRO A 111 33.30 -32.81 -12.06
CA PRO A 111 33.77 -33.49 -13.26
C PRO A 111 34.31 -34.89 -12.94
#